data_AF-A0A0P8WNW2-F1
#
_entry.id   AF-A0A0P8WNW2-F1
#
_cell.length_a   1.000
_cell.length_b   1.000
_cell.length_c   1.000
_cell.angle_alpha   90.00
_cell.angle_beta   90.00
_cell.angle_gamma   90.00
#
_symmetry.space_group_name_H-M   'P 1'
#
loop_
_entity.id
_entity.type
_entity.pdbx_description
1 polymer ?
#
loop_
_entity_poly.entity_id
_entity_poly.type
_entity_poly.pdbx_seq_one_letter_code
_entity_poly.pdbx_strand_id
1 'polypeptide(L)'
;MKEKLYFITRRYAVIYCVFYTITTIISSLINLYQGVIYDTHMHLINRAIVVLIGILAIAIVTNMNFKLKILNHIIPYTITMLLVLAYVWFTGLFDELHKNAYRDIFLNYTAIYAVITVIWILKDKYANKKVNNISS
;
A
#
# COMPACT_ATOMS: atom_id res chain seq x y z
N MET A 1 -27.25 -7.63 1.72
CA MET A 1 -26.08 -7.64 0.82
C MET A 1 -25.52 -6.23 0.57
N LYS A 2 -26.35 -5.23 0.23
CA LYS A 2 -25.94 -3.83 0.03
C LYS A 2 -25.31 -3.18 1.29
N GLU A 3 -25.90 -3.39 2.47
CA GLU A 3 -25.38 -2.87 3.76
C GLU A 3 -23.96 -3.37 4.08
N LYS A 4 -23.70 -4.67 3.85
CA LYS A 4 -22.40 -5.30 4.12
C LYS A 4 -21.33 -4.77 3.15
N LEU A 5 -21.70 -4.60 1.88
CA LEU A 5 -20.83 -4.01 0.86
C LEU A 5 -20.50 -2.55 1.19
N TYR A 6 -21.50 -1.74 1.56
CA TYR A 6 -21.32 -0.35 1.94
C TYR A 6 -20.34 -0.19 3.11
N PHE A 7 -20.46 -1.03 4.15
CA PHE A 7 -19.56 -0.99 5.30
C PHE A 7 -18.10 -1.34 4.92
N ILE A 8 -17.91 -2.32 4.04
CA ILE A 8 -16.60 -2.73 3.53
C ILE A 8 -15.97 -1.61 2.68
N THR A 9 -16.72 -1.06 1.72
CA THR A 9 -16.25 0.02 0.85
C THR A 9 -15.92 1.28 1.64
N ARG A 10 -16.74 1.65 2.63
CA ARG A 10 -16.47 2.79 3.52
C ARG A 10 -15.15 2.62 4.27
N ARG A 11 -14.88 1.41 4.77
CA ARG A 11 -13.64 1.14 5.52
C ARG A 11 -12.40 1.30 4.62
N TYR A 12 -12.44 0.80 3.38
CA TYR A 12 -11.36 1.00 2.42
C TYR A 12 -11.21 2.45 1.99
N ALA A 13 -12.31 3.19 1.82
CA ALA A 13 -12.26 4.62 1.50
C ALA A 13 -11.61 5.45 2.61
N VAL A 14 -11.89 5.15 3.88
CA VAL A 14 -11.23 5.84 5.01
C VAL A 14 -9.73 5.52 5.04
N ILE A 15 -9.36 4.25 4.86
CA ILE A 15 -7.95 3.85 4.75
C ILE A 15 -7.26 4.60 3.60
N TYR A 16 -7.94 4.74 2.46
CA TYR A 16 -7.45 5.51 1.31
C TYR A 16 -7.17 6.96 1.65
N CYS A 17 -8.13 7.64 2.26
CA CYS A 17 -7.92 9.02 2.65
C CYS A 17 -6.75 9.16 3.62
N VAL A 18 -6.65 8.31 4.64
CA VAL A 18 -5.57 8.39 5.64
C VAL A 18 -4.19 8.17 4.99
N PHE A 19 -4.03 7.12 4.19
CA PHE A 19 -2.76 6.84 3.51
C PHE A 19 -2.42 7.91 2.49
N TYR A 20 -3.39 8.42 1.74
CA TYR A 20 -3.19 9.50 0.79
C TYR A 20 -2.73 10.78 1.49
N THR A 21 -3.38 11.17 2.59
CA THR A 21 -3.01 12.34 3.37
C THR A 21 -1.60 12.21 3.96
N ILE A 22 -1.28 11.08 4.59
CA ILE A 22 0.06 10.84 5.17
C ILE A 22 1.13 10.92 4.08
N THR A 23 0.93 10.21 2.96
CA THR A 23 1.89 10.17 1.85
C THR A 23 2.07 11.57 1.25
N THR A 24 0.98 12.32 1.11
CA THR A 24 1.02 13.70 0.60
C THR A 24 1.81 14.62 1.54
N ILE A 25 1.54 14.57 2.85
CA ILE A 25 2.26 15.39 3.84
C ILE A 25 3.75 15.04 3.85
N ILE A 26 4.12 13.75 3.86
CA ILE A 26 5.53 13.33 3.85
C ILE A 26 6.24 13.86 2.59
N SER A 27 5.64 13.67 1.42
CA SER A 27 6.21 14.18 0.17
C SER A 27 6.33 15.71 0.17
N SER A 28 5.34 16.43 0.70
CA SER A 28 5.43 17.90 0.83
C SER A 28 6.55 18.33 1.77
N LEU A 29 6.78 17.62 2.88
CA LEU A 29 7.91 17.88 3.79
C LEU A 29 9.25 17.62 3.11
N ILE A 30 9.38 16.53 2.34
CA ILE A 30 10.60 16.21 1.59
C ILE A 30 10.87 17.28 0.52
N ASN A 31 9.85 17.68 -0.24
CA ASN A 31 9.97 18.72 -1.27
C ASN A 31 10.38 20.06 -0.65
N LEU A 32 9.80 20.43 0.49
CA LEU A 32 10.17 21.64 1.23
C LEU A 32 11.63 21.59 1.69
N TYR A 33 12.09 20.46 2.22
CA TYR A 33 13.49 20.25 2.61
C TYR A 33 14.45 20.36 1.42
N GLN A 34 14.02 19.93 0.22
CA GLN A 34 14.79 20.03 -1.01
C GLN A 34 14.71 21.41 -1.69
N GLY A 35 13.99 22.37 -1.10
CA GLY A 35 13.82 23.72 -1.64
C GLY A 35 12.81 23.83 -2.80
N VAL A 36 12.02 22.78 -3.05
CA VAL A 36 10.97 22.76 -4.07
C VAL A 36 9.67 23.26 -3.45
N ILE A 37 9.28 24.48 -3.81
CA ILE A 37 8.11 25.17 -3.23
C ILE A 37 6.80 24.74 -3.92
N TYR A 38 6.87 24.32 -5.19
CA TYR A 38 5.72 23.95 -5.99
C TYR A 38 5.82 22.51 -6.43
N ASP A 39 4.74 21.77 -6.21
CA ASP A 39 4.59 20.41 -6.69
C ASP A 39 3.71 20.40 -7.94
N THR A 40 4.01 19.55 -8.91
CA THR A 40 3.17 19.48 -10.12
C THR A 40 1.85 18.78 -9.80
N HIS A 41 0.76 19.22 -10.43
CA HIS A 41 -0.53 18.54 -10.30
C HIS A 41 -0.43 17.05 -10.67
N MET A 42 0.46 16.70 -11.61
CA MET A 42 0.79 15.32 -11.99
C MET A 42 1.38 14.51 -10.85
N HIS A 43 2.25 15.08 -10.00
CA HIS A 43 2.78 14.38 -8.83
C HIS A 43 1.73 14.11 -7.74
N LEU A 44 0.73 14.98 -7.58
CA LEU A 44 -0.41 14.71 -6.69
C LEU A 44 -1.29 13.58 -7.22
N ILE A 45 -1.59 13.59 -8.53
CA ILE A 45 -2.37 12.54 -9.20
C ILE A 45 -1.63 11.20 -9.11
N ASN A 46 -0.32 11.21 -9.34
CA ASN A 46 0.46 9.99 -9.30
C ASN A 46 0.45 9.35 -7.89
N ARG A 47 0.57 10.16 -6.84
CA ARG A 47 0.41 9.67 -5.45
C ARG A 47 -0.98 9.12 -5.19
N ALA A 48 -2.03 9.78 -5.67
CA ALA A 48 -3.41 9.31 -5.51
C ALA A 48 -3.61 7.93 -6.15
N ILE A 49 -3.12 7.75 -7.38
CA ILE A 49 -3.25 6.48 -8.10
C ILE A 49 -2.46 5.36 -7.43
N VAL A 50 -1.22 5.62 -6.99
CA VAL A 50 -0.40 4.62 -6.28
C VAL A 50 -1.08 4.16 -4.98
N VAL A 51 -1.63 5.10 -4.20
CA VAL A 51 -2.36 4.77 -2.95
C VAL A 51 -3.65 3.99 -3.26
N LEU A 52 -4.36 4.35 -4.33
CA LEU A 52 -5.57 3.65 -4.77
C LEU A 52 -5.26 2.19 -5.15
N ILE A 53 -4.21 1.99 -5.93
CA ILE A 53 -3.70 0.67 -6.31
C ILE A 53 -3.33 -0.13 -5.06
N GLY A 54 -2.63 0.48 -4.09
CA GLY A 54 -2.26 -0.15 -2.83
C GLY A 54 -3.46 -0.64 -2.02
N ILE A 55 -4.61 0.03 -2.11
CA ILE A 55 -5.81 -0.35 -1.36
C ILE A 55 -6.66 -1.38 -2.07
N LEU A 56 -6.75 -1.30 -3.41
CA LEU A 56 -7.31 -2.37 -4.21
C LEU A 56 -6.58 -3.69 -3.96
N ALA A 57 -5.25 -3.60 -3.91
CA ALA A 57 -4.38 -4.64 -3.46
C ALA A 57 -4.80 -5.22 -2.10
N ILE A 58 -4.80 -4.41 -1.02
CA ILE A 58 -5.19 -4.84 0.34
C ILE A 58 -6.58 -5.47 0.36
N ALA A 59 -7.53 -4.94 -0.41
CA ALA A 59 -8.88 -5.48 -0.53
C ALA A 59 -8.88 -6.89 -1.15
N ILE A 60 -8.00 -7.17 -2.12
CA ILE A 60 -7.83 -8.52 -2.68
C ILE A 60 -7.19 -9.45 -1.63
N VAL A 61 -6.13 -9.00 -0.94
CA VAL A 61 -5.43 -9.79 0.09
C VAL A 61 -6.37 -10.26 1.20
N THR A 62 -7.14 -9.34 1.74
CA THR A 62 -7.96 -9.56 2.94
C THR A 62 -9.17 -10.43 2.69
N ASN A 63 -9.57 -10.60 1.43
CA ASN A 63 -10.64 -11.51 1.04
C ASN A 63 -10.13 -12.90 0.61
N MET A 64 -8.81 -13.07 0.44
CA MET A 64 -8.20 -14.35 0.11
C MET A 64 -7.74 -15.09 1.38
N ASN A 65 -8.25 -16.29 1.59
CA ASN A 65 -7.82 -17.19 2.66
C ASN A 65 -7.20 -18.45 2.05
N PHE A 66 -5.89 -18.45 1.82
CA PHE A 66 -5.17 -19.64 1.40
C PHE A 66 -4.85 -20.54 2.60
N LYS A 67 -4.79 -21.86 2.34
CA LYS A 67 -4.43 -22.86 3.37
C LYS A 67 -3.02 -22.68 3.93
N LEU A 68 -2.09 -22.17 3.12
CA LEU A 68 -0.70 -21.90 3.54
C LEU A 68 -0.55 -20.44 3.97
N LYS A 69 -0.18 -20.21 5.24
CA LYS A 69 0.00 -18.85 5.80
C LYS A 69 1.01 -17.99 5.04
N ILE A 70 2.04 -18.62 4.45
CA ILE A 70 3.05 -17.92 3.64
C ILE A 70 2.43 -17.34 2.36
N LEU A 71 1.46 -18.06 1.79
CA LEU A 71 0.82 -17.72 0.52
C LEU A 71 -0.11 -16.51 0.67
N ASN A 72 -0.66 -16.31 1.88
CA ASN A 72 -1.40 -15.11 2.28
C ASN A 72 -0.54 -13.83 2.32
N HIS A 73 0.78 -13.93 2.12
CA HIS A 73 1.66 -12.75 1.99
C HIS A 73 2.30 -12.69 0.60
N ILE A 74 2.72 -13.83 0.04
CA ILE A 74 3.40 -13.85 -1.27
C ILE A 74 2.45 -13.45 -2.41
N ILE A 75 1.26 -14.03 -2.49
CA ILE A 75 0.32 -13.75 -3.60
C ILE A 75 -0.08 -12.27 -3.61
N PRO A 76 -0.54 -11.71 -2.48
CA PRO A 76 -0.69 -10.28 -2.30
C PRO A 76 0.46 -9.46 -2.85
N TYR A 77 1.67 -9.66 -2.32
CA TYR A 77 2.85 -8.91 -2.70
C TYR A 77 3.06 -8.95 -4.22
N THR A 78 3.02 -10.14 -4.84
CA THR A 78 3.19 -10.28 -6.28
C THR A 78 2.14 -9.51 -7.07
N ILE A 79 0.85 -9.63 -6.72
CA ILE A 79 -0.23 -8.92 -7.42
C ILE A 79 -0.06 -7.40 -7.26
N THR A 80 0.20 -6.94 -6.03
CA THR A 80 0.38 -5.52 -5.74
C THR A 80 1.58 -4.91 -6.46
N MET A 81 2.70 -5.63 -6.50
CA MET A 81 3.95 -5.20 -7.13
C MET A 81 3.78 -5.13 -8.64
N LEU A 82 3.10 -6.11 -9.25
CA LEU A 82 2.75 -6.07 -10.68
C LEU A 82 1.89 -4.86 -11.03
N LEU A 83 0.89 -4.52 -10.19
CA LEU A 83 0.06 -3.33 -10.42
C LEU A 83 0.87 -2.03 -10.32
N VAL A 84 1.79 -1.93 -9.35
CA VAL A 84 2.68 -0.76 -9.21
C VAL A 84 3.60 -0.62 -10.41
N LEU A 85 4.19 -1.73 -10.89
CA LEU A 85 5.05 -1.73 -12.08
C LEU A 85 4.25 -1.40 -13.35
N ALA A 86 3.05 -1.96 -13.50
CA ALA A 86 2.16 -1.67 -14.64
C ALA A 86 1.76 -0.19 -14.66
N TYR A 87 1.52 0.40 -13.48
CA TYR A 87 1.24 1.82 -13.37
C TYR A 87 2.44 2.68 -13.79
N VAL A 88 3.65 2.38 -13.28
CA VAL A 88 4.87 3.09 -13.69
C VAL A 88 5.12 2.96 -15.19
N TRP A 89 4.86 1.78 -15.76
CA TRP A 89 4.92 1.57 -17.20
C TRP A 89 3.94 2.45 -17.96
N PHE A 90 2.69 2.55 -17.51
CA PHE A 90 1.71 3.42 -18.12
C PHE A 90 2.09 4.91 -18.02
N THR A 91 2.64 5.36 -16.88
CA THR A 91 3.12 6.75 -16.73
C THR A 91 4.30 7.06 -17.64
N GLY A 92 5.16 6.08 -17.94
CA GLY A 92 6.26 6.23 -18.88
C GLY A 92 5.85 6.39 -20.34
N LEU A 93 4.56 6.21 -20.66
CA LEU A 93 4.01 6.54 -21.98
C LEU A 93 3.69 8.04 -22.14
N PHE A 94 3.54 8.77 -21.03
CA PHE A 94 3.13 10.18 -21.04
C PHE A 94 4.23 11.13 -20.57
N ASP A 95 5.14 10.67 -19.72
CA ASP A 95 6.26 11.46 -19.19
C ASP A 95 7.59 10.70 -19.31
N GLU A 96 8.69 11.45 -19.46
CA GLU A 96 10.04 10.88 -19.39
C GLU A 96 10.31 10.36 -17.98
N LEU A 97 10.33 9.04 -17.84
CA LEU A 97 10.67 8.39 -16.58
C LEU A 97 12.17 8.52 -16.31
N HIS A 98 12.47 8.87 -15.06
CA HIS A 98 13.84 8.83 -14.56
C HIS A 98 14.44 7.43 -14.77
N LYS A 99 15.73 7.35 -15.14
CA LYS A 99 16.41 6.09 -15.48
C LYS A 99 16.29 4.99 -14.40
N ASN A 100 16.08 5.40 -13.15
CA ASN A 100 15.95 4.50 -12.00
C ASN A 100 14.51 4.37 -11.46
N ALA A 101 13.49 4.94 -12.12
CA ALA A 101 12.13 5.02 -11.60
C ALA A 101 11.54 3.65 -11.18
N TYR A 102 11.78 2.60 -11.99
CA TYR A 102 11.32 1.24 -11.68
C TYR A 102 12.02 0.64 -10.46
N ARG A 103 13.32 0.87 -10.31
CA ARG A 103 14.09 0.38 -9.17
C ARG A 103 13.68 1.10 -7.90
N ASP A 104 13.54 2.42 -7.99
CA ASP A 104 13.25 3.26 -6.85
C ASP A 104 11.83 2.97 -6.32
N ILE A 105 10.84 2.75 -7.21
CA ILE A 105 9.50 2.35 -6.76
C ILE A 105 9.47 0.93 -6.22
N PHE A 106 10.24 0.00 -6.80
CA PHE A 106 10.33 -1.38 -6.31
C PHE A 106 10.86 -1.40 -4.89
N LEU A 107 12.01 -0.79 -4.64
CA LEU A 107 12.62 -0.76 -3.31
C LEU A 107 11.72 -0.06 -2.29
N ASN A 108 11.08 1.05 -2.67
CA ASN A 108 10.18 1.78 -1.79
C ASN A 108 8.94 0.93 -1.43
N TYR A 109 8.29 0.34 -2.43
CA TYR A 109 7.12 -0.49 -2.21
C TYR A 109 7.44 -1.74 -1.38
N THR A 110 8.54 -2.44 -1.69
CA THR A 110 8.99 -3.61 -0.93
C THR A 110 9.28 -3.25 0.52
N ALA A 111 9.94 -2.12 0.79
CA ALA A 111 10.23 -1.69 2.16
C ALA A 111 8.96 -1.46 2.97
N ILE A 112 7.98 -0.72 2.42
CA ILE A 112 6.69 -0.47 3.09
C ILE A 112 5.93 -1.78 3.32
N TYR A 113 5.86 -2.65 2.29
CA TYR A 113 5.16 -3.92 2.39
C TYR A 113 5.79 -4.85 3.45
N ALA A 114 7.11 -4.88 3.53
CA ALA A 114 7.84 -5.64 4.55
C ALA A 114 7.52 -5.14 5.96
N VAL A 115 7.50 -3.82 6.18
CA VAL A 115 7.14 -3.21 7.48
C VAL A 115 5.72 -3.61 7.89
N ILE A 116 4.75 -3.49 6.97
CA ILE A 116 3.35 -3.88 7.24
C ILE A 116 3.26 -5.36 7.59
N THR A 117 3.94 -6.22 6.82
CA THR A 117 3.98 -7.67 7.06
C THR A 117 4.55 -8.00 8.43
N VAL A 118 5.66 -7.37 8.83
CA VAL A 118 6.27 -7.58 10.15
C VAL A 118 5.31 -7.16 11.27
N ILE A 119 4.67 -5.99 11.16
CA ILE A 119 3.67 -5.52 12.15
C ILE A 119 2.52 -6.53 12.26
N TRP A 120 2.06 -7.08 11.14
CA TRP A 120 0.97 -8.05 11.11
C TRP A 120 1.35 -9.36 11.79
N ILE A 121 2.55 -9.89 11.49
CA ILE A 121 3.10 -11.10 12.13
C ILE A 121 3.27 -10.88 13.65
N LEU A 122 3.77 -9.72 14.08
CA LEU A 122 3.93 -9.39 15.50
C LEU A 122 2.58 -9.32 16.21
N LYS A 123 1.56 -8.72 15.60
CA LYS A 123 0.20 -8.70 16.13
C LYS A 123 -0.40 -10.11 16.25
N ASP A 124 -0.25 -10.94 15.22
CA ASP A 124 -0.74 -12.34 15.24
C ASP A 124 -0.06 -13.14 16.37
N LYS A 125 1.26 -13.01 16.53
CA LYS A 125 1.99 -13.63 17.66
C LYS A 125 1.48 -13.15 19.02
N TYR A 126 1.25 -11.85 19.19
CA TYR A 126 0.80 -11.30 20.47
C TYR A 126 -0.64 -11.70 20.81
N ALA A 127 -1.53 -11.75 19.81
CA ALA A 127 -2.89 -12.21 19.97
C ALA A 127 -2.96 -13.69 20.36
N ASN A 128 -2.19 -14.55 19.70
CA ASN A 128 -2.12 -15.98 20.02
C ASN A 128 -1.53 -16.23 21.41
N LYS A 129 -0.52 -15.43 21.84
CA LYS A 129 0.05 -15.52 23.19
C LYS A 129 -0.97 -15.15 24.28
N LYS A 130 -1.82 -14.14 24.04
CA LYS A 130 -2.87 -13.73 24.99
C LYS A 130 -3.95 -14.80 25.14
N VAL A 131 -4.35 -15.47 24.05
CA VAL A 131 -5.32 -16.57 24.10
C VAL A 131 -4.78 -17.75 24.91
N ASN A 132 -3.54 -18.16 24.68
CA ASN A 132 -2.94 -19.29 25.40
C ASN A 132 -2.77 -19.06 26.92
N ASN A 133 -2.54 -17.80 27.34
CA ASN A 133 -2.43 -17.43 28.76
C ASN A 133 -3.78 -17.35 29.50
N ILE A 134 -4.91 -17.30 28.80
CA ILE A 134 -6.25 -17.26 29.41
C ILE A 134 -6.83 -18.69 29.57
N SER A 135 -6.30 -19.65 28.80
CA SER A 135 -6.71 -21.06 28.81
C SER A 135 -5.85 -21.98 29.68
N SER A 136 -4.91 -21.43 30.46
CA SER A 136 -4.04 -22.12 31.43
C SER A 136 -4.36 -21.68 32.85
#